data_AF-A0A917FKT3-F1
#
_entry.id   AF-A0A917FKT3-F1
#
_cell.length_a   1.000
_cell.length_b   1.000
_cell.length_c   1.000
_cell.angle_alpha   90.00
_cell.angle_beta   90.00
_cell.angle_gamma   90.00
#
_symmetry.space_group_name_H-M   'P 1'
#
loop_
_entity.id
_entity.type
_entity.pdbx_description
1 polymer ?
#
loop_
_entity_poly.entity_id
_entity_poly.type
_entity_poly.pdbx_seq_one_letter_code
_entity_poly.pdbx_strand_id
1 'polypeptide(L)' 'MSIVQIYARLIAEGRRTLDSVPANIRAEVEAAINSGGGA' A
#
# COMPACT_ATOMS: atom_id res chain seq x y z
N MET A 1 0.69 9.64 9.37
CA MET A 1 0.82 8.51 8.41
C MET A 1 -0.56 8.24 7.84
N SER A 2 -0.74 8.33 6.52
CA SER A 2 -2.05 8.15 5.89
C SER A 2 -2.45 6.67 5.85
N ILE A 3 -3.74 6.39 5.67
CA ILE A 3 -4.25 5.02 5.53
C ILE A 3 -3.52 4.28 4.39
N VAL A 4 -3.24 4.98 3.28
CA VAL A 4 -2.50 4.47 2.12
C VAL A 4 -1.09 4.02 2.51
N GLN A 5 -0.36 4.87 3.26
CA GLN A 5 1.00 4.55 3.73
C GLN A 5 1.02 3.37 4.71
N ILE A 6 -0.01 3.24 5.56
CA ILE A 6 -0.15 2.10 6.48
C ILE A 6 -0.33 0.81 5.71
N TYR A 7 -1.24 0.78 4.72
CA TYR A 7 -1.44 -0.41 3.89
C TYR A 7 -0.20 -0.75 3.06
N ALA A 8 0.42 0.23 2.40
CA ALA A 8 1.64 0.02 1.62
C ALA A 8 2.75 -0.59 2.49
N ARG A 9 2.96 -0.08 3.70
CA ARG A 9 3.93 -0.63 4.66
C ARG A 9 3.58 -2.06 5.09
N LEU A 10 2.32 -2.33 5.46
CA LEU A 10 1.89 -3.67 5.86
C LEU A 10 2.03 -4.70 4.73
N ILE A 11 1.83 -4.27 3.49
CA ILE A 11 2.02 -5.11 2.30
C ILE A 11 3.51 -5.35 2.04
N ALA A 12 4.35 -4.33 2.15
CA ALA A 12 5.80 -4.46 2.06
C ALA A 12 6.39 -5.36 3.16
N GLU A 13 5.82 -5.34 4.36
CA GLU A 13 6.17 -6.23 5.48
C GLU A 13 5.59 -7.65 5.33
N GLY A 14 4.82 -7.95 4.27
CA GLY A 14 4.18 -9.25 4.05
C GLY A 14 3.06 -9.58 5.03
N ARG A 15 2.60 -8.59 5.82
CA ARG A 15 1.56 -8.76 6.84
C ARG A 15 0.14 -8.59 6.27
N ARG A 16 0.01 -8.03 5.07
CA ARG A 16 -1.23 -7.89 4.31
C ARG A 16 -1.00 -8.07 2.82
N THR A 17 -2.08 -8.30 2.10
CA THR A 17 -2.12 -8.34 0.63
C THR A 17 -2.93 -7.16 0.07
N LEU A 18 -2.75 -6.88 -1.22
CA LEU A 18 -3.49 -5.84 -1.93
C LEU A 18 -5.02 -6.09 -1.91
N ASP A 19 -5.46 -7.35 -1.81
CA ASP A 19 -6.88 -7.72 -1.67
C ASP A 19 -7.51 -7.28 -0.36
N SER A 20 -6.69 -7.09 0.69
CA SER A 20 -7.17 -6.54 1.97
C SER A 20 -7.39 -5.03 1.92
N VAL A 21 -7.03 -4.37 0.81
CA VAL A 21 -7.14 -2.93 0.65
C VAL A 21 -8.53 -2.56 0.14
N PRO A 22 -9.25 -1.63 0.80
CA PRO A 22 -10.51 -1.11 0.31
C PRO A 22 -10.39 -0.56 -1.13
N ALA A 23 -11.38 -0.88 -1.96
CA ALA A 23 -11.35 -0.57 -3.40
C ALA A 23 -11.17 0.93 -3.71
N ASN A 24 -11.67 1.81 -2.84
CA ASN A 24 -11.57 3.26 -2.98
C ASN A 24 -10.14 3.81 -2.80
N ILE A 25 -9.25 3.07 -2.14
CA ILE A 25 -7.84 3.47 -1.92
C ILE A 25 -6.83 2.49 -2.54
N ARG A 26 -7.30 1.43 -3.20
CA ARG A 26 -6.44 0.38 -3.77
C ARG A 26 -5.45 0.93 -4.79
N ALA A 27 -5.92 1.81 -5.68
CA ALA A 27 -5.07 2.45 -6.69
C ALA A 27 -3.96 3.31 -6.05
N GLU A 28 -4.28 4.04 -4.98
CA GLU A 28 -3.31 4.85 -4.25
C GLU A 28 -2.28 3.99 -3.51
N VAL A 29 -2.70 2.87 -2.93
CA VAL A 29 -1.82 1.91 -2.25
C VAL A 29 -0.90 1.22 -3.25
N GLU A 30 -1.42 0.81 -4.41
CA GLU A 30 -0.62 0.22 -5.49
C GLU A 30 0.41 1.23 -6.03
N ALA A 31 0.02 2.50 -6.22
CA ALA A 31 0.94 3.55 -6.58
C ALA A 31 2.02 3.79 -5.51
N ALA A 32 1.64 3.80 -4.22
CA ALA A 32 2.57 3.99 -3.11
C ALA A 32 3.59 2.85 -2.98
N ILE A 33 3.18 1.59 -3.24
CA ILE A 33 4.08 0.44 -3.26
C ILE A 33 5.09 0.56 -4.41
N ASN A 34 4.63 0.96 -5.61
CA ASN A 34 5.48 1.09 -6.78
C ASN A 34 6.41 2.33 -6.73
N SER A 35 5.96 3.44 -6.14
CA SER A 35 6.79 4.64 -5.97
C SER A 35 7.78 4.56 -4.80
N GLY A 36 7.60 3.63 -3.86
CA GLY A 36 8.50 3.44 -2.71
C GLY A 36 9.78 2.65 -2.99
N GLY A 37 10.02 2.25 -4.24
CA GLY A 37 11.19 1.46 -4.67
C GLY A 37 12.36 2.25 -5.23
N GLY A 38 12.35 3.59 -5.16
CA GLY A 38 13.41 4.41 -5.76
C GLY A 38 13.50 5.81 -5.18
N ALA A 39 14.13 5.93 -4.00
CA ALA A 39 14.96 7.06 -3.58
C ALA A 39 15.72 6.65 -2.31
#